data_AF-A0A2L2WKL4-F1
#
_entry.id   AF-A0A2L2WKL4-F1
#
_cell.length_a   1.000
_cell.length_b   1.000
_cell.length_c   1.000
_cell.angle_alpha   90.00
_cell.angle_beta   90.00
_cell.angle_gamma   90.00
#
_symmetry.space_group_name_H-M   'P 1'
#
loop_
_entity.id
_entity.type
_entity.pdbx_description
1 polymer ?
#
loop_
_entity_poly.entity_id
_entity_poly.type
_entity_poly.pdbx_seq_one_letter_code
_entity_poly.pdbx_strand_id
1 'polypeptide(L)'
;GGTMTPVLKAAYGEALLTRAFHHFILVNVFSQAWKNEEASKADKGIPYVTKRGTNLIQVYERSTVADTYAKIEQDLEEGLANISDINFKKPKWHFNVNAAHAFAARFYLYKRNYEKVIEHANAVLGEDYSALPAMLMDYSGFDDCTSSTDYAEIWQGPNEPNNLMLISTVSTQWRR
;
A
#
# COMPACT_ATOMS: atom_id res chain seq x y z
N GLY A 1 26.14 -7.10 -13.70
CA GLY A 1 25.80 -6.70 -12.32
C GLY A 1 26.40 -5.34 -12.08
N GLY A 2 25.59 -4.29 -12.15
CA GLY A 2 25.99 -2.94 -11.72
C GLY A 2 25.63 -2.78 -10.26
N THR A 3 26.45 -2.05 -9.50
CA THR A 3 26.12 -1.69 -8.11
C THR A 3 24.81 -0.90 -8.10
N MET A 4 23.80 -1.39 -7.37
CA MET A 4 22.54 -0.66 -7.25
C MET A 4 22.83 0.65 -6.51
N THR A 5 22.70 1.77 -7.23
CA THR A 5 22.75 3.10 -6.60
C THR A 5 21.63 3.21 -5.56
N PRO A 6 21.78 4.05 -4.52
CA PRO A 6 20.73 4.24 -3.52
C PRO A 6 19.37 4.58 -4.13
N VAL A 7 19.38 5.39 -5.20
CA VAL A 7 18.20 5.75 -5.99
C VAL A 7 17.55 4.52 -6.63
N LEU A 8 18.35 3.62 -7.24
CA LEU A 8 17.83 2.41 -7.87
C LEU A 8 17.27 1.43 -6.84
N LYS A 9 17.86 1.33 -5.65
CA LYS A 9 17.33 0.51 -4.54
C LYS A 9 15.97 1.01 -4.06
N ALA A 10 15.85 2.31 -3.84
CA ALA A 10 14.59 2.92 -3.41
C ALA A 10 13.48 2.75 -4.45
N ALA A 11 13.78 2.91 -5.75
CA ALA A 11 12.83 2.65 -6.83
C ALA A 11 12.45 1.16 -6.94
N TYR A 12 13.39 0.25 -6.67
CA TYR A 12 13.12 -1.18 -6.62
C TYR A 12 12.19 -1.55 -5.46
N GLY A 13 12.43 -1.00 -4.26
CA GLY A 13 11.54 -1.15 -3.10
C GLY A 13 10.12 -0.63 -3.39
N GLU A 14 10.01 0.55 -3.99
CA GLU A 14 8.73 1.14 -4.39
C GLU A 14 7.98 0.24 -5.39
N ALA A 15 8.68 -0.34 -6.38
CA ALA A 15 8.08 -1.23 -7.35
C ALA A 15 7.56 -2.54 -6.73
N LEU A 16 8.27 -3.10 -5.76
CA LEU A 16 7.84 -4.28 -5.01
C LEU A 16 6.59 -4.00 -4.18
N LEU A 17 6.60 -2.89 -3.42
CA LEU A 17 5.45 -2.47 -2.61
C LEU A 17 4.22 -2.20 -3.48
N THR A 18 4.42 -1.53 -4.61
CA THR A 18 3.35 -1.28 -5.59
C THR A 18 2.80 -2.60 -6.14
N ARG A 19 3.65 -3.57 -6.48
CA ARG A 19 3.22 -4.90 -6.93
C ARG A 19 2.41 -5.61 -5.84
N ALA A 20 2.91 -5.63 -4.61
CA ALA A 20 2.25 -6.22 -3.46
C ALA A 20 0.87 -5.60 -3.21
N PHE A 21 0.77 -4.26 -3.23
CA PHE A 21 -0.47 -3.52 -3.00
C PHE A 21 -1.56 -3.83 -4.04
N HIS A 22 -1.22 -3.84 -5.32
CA HIS A 22 -2.20 -4.13 -6.38
C HIS A 22 -2.68 -5.57 -6.32
N HIS A 23 -1.77 -6.53 -6.08
CA HIS A 23 -2.17 -7.93 -5.88
C HIS A 23 -3.00 -8.12 -4.60
N PHE A 24 -2.73 -7.37 -3.54
CA PHE A 24 -3.55 -7.35 -2.33
C PHE A 24 -4.97 -6.85 -2.59
N ILE A 25 -5.15 -5.79 -3.40
CA ILE A 25 -6.49 -5.34 -3.79
C ILE A 25 -7.19 -6.45 -4.60
N LEU A 26 -6.50 -7.03 -5.59
CA LEU A 26 -7.07 -8.05 -6.45
C LEU A 26 -7.49 -9.31 -5.69
N VAL A 27 -6.69 -9.79 -4.73
CA VAL A 27 -7.06 -10.99 -3.97
C VAL A 27 -8.29 -10.73 -3.10
N ASN A 28 -8.41 -9.54 -2.52
CA ASN A 28 -9.57 -9.17 -1.70
C ASN A 28 -10.85 -8.98 -2.51
N VAL A 29 -10.75 -8.63 -3.80
CA VAL A 29 -11.92 -8.45 -4.68
C VAL A 29 -12.35 -9.76 -5.33
N PHE A 30 -11.40 -10.61 -5.74
CA PHE A 30 -11.66 -11.77 -6.60
C PHE A 30 -11.50 -13.14 -5.93
N SER A 31 -11.14 -13.17 -4.65
CA SER A 31 -10.92 -14.42 -3.90
C SER A 31 -11.68 -14.41 -2.57
N GLN A 32 -11.75 -15.58 -1.93
CA GLN A 32 -12.29 -15.68 -0.57
C GLN A 32 -11.38 -14.95 0.41
N ALA A 33 -11.98 -14.36 1.45
CA ALA A 33 -11.24 -13.70 2.51
C ALA A 33 -10.27 -14.66 3.21
N TRP A 34 -9.13 -14.13 3.66
CA TRP A 34 -8.17 -14.90 4.45
C TRP A 34 -8.81 -15.48 5.71
N LYS A 35 -8.60 -16.77 5.94
CA LYS A 35 -9.12 -17.49 7.12
C LYS A 35 -7.97 -17.86 8.06
N ASN A 36 -7.13 -18.77 7.59
CA ASN A 36 -5.90 -19.26 8.23
C ASN A 36 -5.06 -19.96 7.16
N GLU A 37 -3.84 -20.36 7.50
CA GLU A 37 -2.91 -20.93 6.53
C GLU A 37 -3.43 -22.23 5.88
N GLU A 38 -4.02 -23.15 6.65
CA GLU A 38 -4.51 -24.41 6.07
C GLU A 38 -5.77 -24.24 5.23
N ALA A 39 -6.79 -23.51 5.72
CA ALA A 39 -8.05 -23.36 5.01
C ALA A 39 -7.88 -22.50 3.74
N SER A 40 -6.98 -21.51 3.77
CA SER A 40 -6.70 -20.67 2.60
C SER A 40 -5.91 -21.37 1.48
N LYS A 41 -5.42 -22.60 1.71
CA LYS A 41 -4.88 -23.48 0.64
C LYS A 41 -5.98 -24.09 -0.23
N ALA A 42 -7.19 -24.26 0.30
CA ALA A 42 -8.32 -24.79 -0.46
C ALA A 42 -9.02 -23.70 -1.31
N ASP A 43 -8.83 -22.43 -0.96
CA ASP A 43 -9.44 -21.30 -1.64
C ASP A 43 -8.59 -20.87 -2.85
N LYS A 44 -9.24 -20.67 -4.01
CA LYS A 44 -8.58 -20.14 -5.21
C LYS A 44 -8.24 -18.66 -5.02
N GLY A 45 -6.96 -18.34 -5.15
CA GLY A 45 -6.42 -16.98 -5.13
C GLY A 45 -6.41 -16.33 -6.51
N ILE A 46 -5.39 -15.51 -6.77
CA ILE A 46 -5.20 -14.81 -8.05
C ILE A 46 -3.90 -15.24 -8.71
N PRO A 47 -3.71 -14.99 -10.02
CA PRO A 47 -2.41 -15.12 -10.63
C PRO A 47 -1.47 -14.00 -10.12
N TYR A 48 -0.24 -14.38 -9.75
CA TYR A 48 0.76 -13.43 -9.24
C TYR A 48 1.84 -13.17 -10.29
N VAL A 49 1.86 -11.96 -10.86
CA VAL A 49 2.71 -11.64 -12.01
C VAL A 49 4.01 -10.97 -11.54
N THR A 50 5.13 -11.69 -11.66
CA THR A 50 6.47 -11.19 -11.26
C THR A 50 7.35 -10.78 -12.44
N LYS A 51 7.00 -11.22 -13.65
CA LYS A 51 7.77 -10.97 -14.88
C LYS A 51 6.97 -10.12 -15.84
N ARG A 52 7.67 -9.30 -16.63
CA ARG A 52 7.05 -8.60 -17.75
C ARG A 52 6.57 -9.63 -18.79
N GLY A 53 5.32 -9.49 -19.24
CA GLY A 53 4.80 -10.31 -20.32
C GLY A 53 5.53 -9.98 -21.62
N THR A 54 6.15 -10.98 -22.24
CA THR A 54 6.75 -10.87 -23.59
C THR A 54 5.77 -11.29 -24.68
N ASN A 55 4.71 -12.01 -24.33
CA ASN A 55 3.74 -12.57 -25.26
C ASN A 55 2.43 -11.78 -25.19
N LEU A 56 1.76 -11.62 -26.34
CA LEU A 56 0.49 -10.90 -26.47
C LEU A 56 -0.66 -11.58 -25.70
N ILE A 57 -0.64 -12.91 -25.57
CA ILE A 57 -1.58 -13.68 -24.76
C ILE A 57 -0.75 -14.60 -23.88
N GLN A 58 -0.76 -14.35 -22.57
CA GLN A 58 -0.14 -15.22 -21.59
C GLN A 58 -1.23 -15.73 -20.64
N VAL A 59 -1.40 -17.05 -20.59
CA VAL A 59 -2.30 -17.70 -19.64
C VAL A 59 -1.56 -17.80 -18.30
N TYR A 60 -2.12 -17.19 -17.27
CA TYR A 60 -1.59 -17.31 -15.92
C TYR A 60 -2.51 -18.21 -15.09
N GLU A 61 -1.93 -19.25 -14.49
CA GLU A 61 -2.66 -20.11 -13.56
C GLU A 61 -2.89 -19.37 -12.23
N ARG A 62 -4.09 -19.56 -11.68
CA ARG A 62 -4.43 -19.02 -10.36
C ARG A 62 -3.77 -19.87 -9.28
N SER A 63 -3.00 -19.24 -8.40
CA SER A 63 -2.52 -19.90 -7.19
C SER A 63 -3.60 -19.94 -6.10
N THR A 64 -3.28 -20.49 -4.94
CA THR A 64 -4.18 -20.46 -3.78
C THR A 64 -4.16 -19.08 -3.10
N VAL A 65 -5.13 -18.81 -2.22
CA VAL A 65 -5.10 -17.60 -1.39
C VAL A 65 -3.86 -17.62 -0.47
N ALA A 66 -3.51 -18.79 0.10
CA ALA A 66 -2.28 -19.01 0.86
C ALA A 66 -1.02 -18.54 0.11
N ASP A 67 -0.81 -19.06 -1.10
CA ASP A 67 0.37 -18.73 -1.90
C ASP A 67 0.40 -17.26 -2.31
N THR A 68 -0.78 -16.68 -2.59
CA THR A 68 -0.89 -15.27 -2.99
C THR A 68 -0.45 -14.37 -1.82
N TYR A 69 -0.96 -14.63 -0.62
CA TYR A 69 -0.57 -13.85 0.57
C TYR A 69 0.91 -14.03 0.92
N ALA A 70 1.47 -15.22 0.76
CA ALA A 70 2.90 -15.45 0.98
C ALA A 70 3.77 -14.62 0.02
N LYS A 71 3.39 -14.53 -1.26
CA LYS A 71 4.10 -13.70 -2.25
C LYS A 71 3.95 -12.20 -1.98
N ILE A 72 2.76 -11.76 -1.53
CA ILE A 72 2.53 -10.37 -1.12
C ILE A 72 3.42 -10.03 0.07
N GLU A 73 3.49 -10.90 1.07
CA GLU A 73 4.33 -10.70 2.27
C GLU A 73 5.81 -10.65 1.91
N GLN A 74 6.28 -11.54 1.04
CA GLN A 74 7.67 -11.52 0.57
C GLN A 74 8.01 -10.18 -0.10
N ASP A 75 7.16 -9.72 -1.02
CA ASP A 75 7.38 -8.44 -1.70
C ASP A 75 7.25 -7.24 -0.77
N LEU A 76 6.39 -7.34 0.25
CA LEU A 76 6.23 -6.33 1.28
C LEU A 76 7.49 -6.20 2.14
N GLU A 77 8.01 -7.31 2.65
CA GLU A 77 9.21 -7.34 3.49
C GLU A 77 10.46 -6.91 2.70
N GLU A 78 10.63 -7.40 1.46
CA GLU A 78 11.74 -6.99 0.59
C GLU A 78 11.59 -5.51 0.17
N GLY A 79 10.37 -5.05 -0.05
CA GLY A 79 10.05 -3.66 -0.35
C GLY A 79 10.40 -2.73 0.82
N LEU A 80 9.96 -3.07 2.03
CA LEU A 80 10.26 -2.32 3.27
C LEU A 80 11.76 -2.24 3.56
N ALA A 81 12.52 -3.30 3.29
CA ALA A 81 13.97 -3.29 3.49
C ALA A 81 14.73 -2.35 2.54
N ASN A 82 14.13 -2.01 1.38
CA ASN A 82 14.78 -1.23 0.33
C ASN A 82 14.16 0.16 0.10
N ILE A 83 13.02 0.47 0.72
CA ILE A 83 12.32 1.74 0.51
C ILE A 83 13.08 2.91 1.14
N SER A 84 13.06 4.06 0.47
CA SER A 84 13.68 5.29 0.97
C SER A 84 13.06 6.51 0.31
N ASP A 85 12.89 7.59 1.09
CA ASP A 85 12.25 8.83 0.62
C ASP A 85 13.19 9.74 -0.19
N ILE A 86 14.43 9.30 -0.47
CA ILE A 86 15.46 10.06 -1.17
C ILE A 86 15.04 10.46 -2.60
N ASN A 87 14.09 9.74 -3.21
CA ASN A 87 13.79 9.86 -4.63
C ASN A 87 12.63 10.80 -4.97
N PHE A 88 11.85 11.29 -4.00
CA PHE A 88 10.53 11.85 -4.31
C PHE A 88 10.50 13.38 -4.36
N LYS A 89 10.17 13.94 -5.53
CA LYS A 89 9.82 15.37 -5.66
C LYS A 89 8.46 15.72 -5.06
N LYS A 90 7.53 14.75 -5.00
CA LYS A 90 6.21 14.86 -4.39
C LYS A 90 5.88 13.58 -3.59
N PRO A 91 6.39 13.42 -2.37
CA PRO A 91 6.39 12.14 -1.64
C PRO A 91 5.01 11.54 -1.36
N LYS A 92 3.95 12.36 -1.39
CA LYS A 92 2.56 11.94 -1.10
C LYS A 92 1.87 11.15 -2.20
N TRP A 93 2.40 11.21 -3.43
CA TRP A 93 1.87 10.45 -4.58
C TRP A 93 2.71 9.20 -4.89
N HIS A 94 3.66 8.89 -4.02
CA HIS A 94 4.56 7.75 -4.13
C HIS A 94 4.42 6.86 -2.89
N PHE A 95 4.84 5.61 -3.01
CA PHE A 95 5.01 4.74 -1.84
C PHE A 95 6.22 5.25 -1.03
N ASN A 96 5.98 6.16 -0.08
CA ASN A 96 6.97 6.59 0.90
C ASN A 96 7.07 5.58 2.06
N VAL A 97 8.04 5.78 2.96
CA VAL A 97 8.27 4.87 4.11
C VAL A 97 7.00 4.72 4.98
N ASN A 98 6.33 5.83 5.29
CA ASN A 98 5.11 5.80 6.11
C ASN A 98 3.93 5.10 5.39
N ALA A 99 3.80 5.31 4.08
CA ALA A 99 2.81 4.64 3.23
C ALA A 99 3.07 3.12 3.19
N ALA A 100 4.33 2.71 3.14
CA ALA A 100 4.74 1.32 3.16
C ALA A 100 4.35 0.65 4.48
N HIS A 101 4.62 1.30 5.62
CA HIS A 101 4.21 0.80 6.94
C HIS A 101 2.68 0.80 7.11
N ALA A 102 1.97 1.81 6.60
CA ALA A 102 0.51 1.83 6.61
C ALA A 102 -0.09 0.68 5.79
N PHE A 103 0.47 0.39 4.62
CA PHE A 103 0.10 -0.77 3.83
C PHE A 103 0.40 -2.08 4.56
N ALA A 104 1.58 -2.20 5.19
CA ALA A 104 1.97 -3.37 5.96
C ALA A 104 0.97 -3.64 7.11
N ALA A 105 0.62 -2.62 7.88
CA ALA A 105 -0.37 -2.73 8.95
C ALA A 105 -1.72 -3.21 8.41
N ARG A 106 -2.19 -2.67 7.27
CA ARG A 106 -3.43 -3.14 6.62
C ARG A 106 -3.34 -4.60 6.15
N PHE A 107 -2.21 -5.00 5.56
CA PHE A 107 -2.00 -6.37 5.10
C PHE A 107 -2.01 -7.37 6.26
N TYR A 108 -1.25 -7.10 7.32
CA TYR A 108 -1.16 -7.98 8.49
C TYR A 108 -2.48 -8.05 9.27
N LEU A 109 -3.28 -6.98 9.26
CA LEU A 109 -4.63 -7.02 9.82
C LEU A 109 -5.50 -8.04 9.09
N TYR A 110 -5.44 -8.06 7.75
CA TYR A 110 -6.18 -9.02 6.94
C TYR A 110 -5.64 -10.45 7.10
N LYS A 111 -4.32 -10.59 7.28
CA LYS A 111 -3.67 -11.88 7.59
C LYS A 111 -3.94 -12.36 9.03
N ARG A 112 -4.53 -11.52 9.89
CA ARG A 112 -4.79 -11.75 11.32
C ARG A 112 -3.52 -11.87 12.18
N ASN A 113 -2.43 -11.24 11.75
CA ASN A 113 -1.21 -11.14 12.55
C ASN A 113 -1.20 -9.79 13.29
N TYR A 114 -1.82 -9.74 14.46
CA TYR A 114 -2.02 -8.48 15.20
C TYR A 114 -0.72 -7.90 15.79
N GLU A 115 0.29 -8.72 16.08
CA GLU A 115 1.57 -8.24 16.59
C GLU A 115 2.28 -7.37 15.56
N LYS A 116 2.38 -7.85 14.31
CA LYS A 116 2.95 -7.06 13.20
C LYS A 116 2.11 -5.83 12.86
N VAL A 117 0.80 -5.84 13.11
CA VAL A 117 -0.05 -4.65 12.94
C VAL A 117 0.39 -3.55 13.89
N ILE A 118 0.61 -3.88 15.17
CA ILE A 118 1.03 -2.92 16.19
C ILE A 118 2.42 -2.37 15.85
N GLU A 119 3.36 -3.24 15.46
CA GLU A 119 4.71 -2.83 15.05
C GLU A 119 4.69 -1.78 13.93
N HIS A 120 3.97 -2.07 12.84
CA HIS A 120 3.93 -1.15 11.70
C HIS A 120 3.04 0.08 11.94
N ALA A 121 2.01 -0.02 12.79
CA ALA A 121 1.21 1.14 13.18
C ALA A 121 2.03 2.10 14.04
N ASN A 122 2.81 1.59 15.00
CA ASN A 122 3.70 2.38 15.85
C ASN A 122 4.82 3.03 15.03
N ALA A 123 5.31 2.37 13.98
CA ALA A 123 6.30 2.96 13.08
C ALA A 123 5.80 4.23 12.36
N VAL A 124 4.48 4.38 12.17
CA VAL A 124 3.87 5.56 11.55
C VAL A 124 3.39 6.57 12.58
N LEU A 125 2.67 6.11 13.60
CA LEU A 125 2.00 6.97 14.59
C LEU A 125 2.94 7.44 15.72
N GLY A 126 4.07 6.75 15.90
CA GLY A 126 4.91 6.87 17.08
C GLY A 126 4.37 6.06 18.26
N GLU A 127 5.24 5.73 19.21
CA GLU A 127 4.87 5.08 20.47
C GLU A 127 4.44 6.10 21.53
N ASP A 128 4.92 7.34 21.41
CA ASP A 128 4.62 8.42 22.33
C ASP A 128 3.29 9.10 21.99
N TYR A 129 2.39 9.16 22.97
CA TYR A 129 1.09 9.84 22.84
C TYR A 129 1.20 11.32 22.45
N SER A 130 2.34 11.96 22.70
CA SER A 130 2.61 13.35 22.33
C SER A 130 2.83 13.54 20.83
N ALA A 131 3.24 12.49 20.10
CA ALA A 131 3.45 12.52 18.66
C ALA A 131 2.17 12.24 17.86
N LEU A 132 1.19 11.58 18.47
CA LEU A 132 -0.08 11.20 17.83
C LEU A 132 -0.82 12.38 17.17
N PRO A 133 -1.00 13.55 17.81
CA PRO A 133 -1.76 14.65 17.21
C PRO A 133 -1.19 15.12 15.87
N ALA A 134 0.12 14.96 15.64
CA ALA A 134 0.77 15.35 14.40
C ALA A 134 0.43 14.42 13.22
N MET A 135 -0.12 13.23 13.48
CA MET A 135 -0.51 12.24 12.46
C MET A 135 -2.03 12.07 12.33
N LEU A 136 -2.81 12.76 13.17
CA LEU A 136 -4.27 12.75 13.12
C LEU A 136 -4.80 13.83 12.17
N MET A 137 -6.07 13.70 11.77
CA MET A 137 -6.76 14.73 10.99
C MET A 137 -6.90 16.00 11.85
N ASP A 138 -6.38 17.11 11.35
CA ASP A 138 -6.70 18.43 11.89
C ASP A 138 -8.10 18.83 11.43
N TYR A 139 -9.01 19.05 12.38
CA TYR A 139 -10.38 19.43 12.07
C TYR A 139 -10.56 20.93 11.85
N SER A 140 -9.58 21.76 12.22
CA SER A 140 -9.68 23.23 12.09
C SER A 140 -9.81 23.68 10.64
N GLY A 141 -9.27 22.92 9.68
CA GLY A 141 -9.44 23.19 8.25
C GLY A 141 -10.90 23.18 7.79
N PHE A 142 -11.79 22.48 8.49
CA PHE A 142 -13.19 22.36 8.08
C PHE A 142 -14.07 23.55 8.46
N ASP A 143 -13.58 24.47 9.29
CA ASP A 143 -14.37 25.60 9.79
C ASP A 143 -14.79 26.56 8.66
N ASP A 144 -13.98 26.66 7.60
CA ASP A 144 -14.23 27.51 6.42
C ASP A 144 -14.93 26.77 5.27
N CYS A 145 -15.24 25.48 5.41
CA CYS A 145 -15.88 24.69 4.36
C CYS A 145 -17.36 25.09 4.21
N THR A 146 -17.77 25.45 2.98
CA THR A 146 -19.16 25.83 2.69
C THR A 146 -19.85 24.88 1.73
N SER A 147 -19.06 24.11 0.97
CA SER A 147 -19.55 23.18 -0.04
C SER A 147 -18.99 21.78 0.19
N SER A 148 -19.70 20.76 -0.30
CA SER A 148 -19.23 19.36 -0.25
C SER A 148 -17.88 19.15 -0.95
N THR A 149 -17.53 20.02 -1.91
CA THR A 149 -16.24 19.99 -2.58
C THR A 149 -15.12 20.47 -1.67
N ASP A 150 -15.34 21.52 -0.87
CA ASP A 150 -14.34 22.02 0.08
C ASP A 150 -13.99 20.95 1.11
N TYR A 151 -15.02 20.27 1.66
CA TYR A 151 -14.80 19.14 2.55
C TYR A 151 -13.96 18.05 1.88
N ALA A 152 -14.29 17.67 0.65
CA ALA A 152 -13.56 16.62 -0.07
C ALA A 152 -12.08 16.98 -0.33
N GLU A 153 -11.80 18.25 -0.63
CA GLU A 153 -10.44 18.74 -0.86
C GLU A 153 -9.57 18.66 0.40
N ILE A 154 -10.11 19.04 1.55
CA ILE A 154 -9.38 18.96 2.84
C ILE A 154 -9.15 17.50 3.23
N TRP A 155 -10.18 16.65 3.11
CA TRP A 155 -10.06 15.22 3.40
C TRP A 155 -8.99 14.52 2.56
N GLN A 156 -8.79 14.94 1.30
CA GLN A 156 -7.83 14.34 0.37
C GLN A 156 -6.58 15.19 0.17
N GLY A 157 -6.39 16.22 1.01
CA GLY A 157 -5.31 17.19 0.90
C GLY A 157 -3.94 16.50 0.99
N PRO A 158 -3.03 16.72 0.02
CA PRO A 158 -1.69 16.14 0.08
C PRO A 158 -0.81 16.76 1.17
N ASN A 159 -1.16 17.95 1.65
CA ASN A 159 -0.41 18.66 2.68
C ASN A 159 -0.66 18.07 4.08
N GLU A 160 -1.73 17.31 4.24
CA GLU A 160 -2.10 16.74 5.54
C GLU A 160 -1.21 15.52 5.86
N PRO A 161 -0.61 15.46 7.06
CA PRO A 161 0.30 14.39 7.45
C PRO A 161 -0.39 13.02 7.53
N ASN A 162 -1.67 13.00 7.92
CA ASN A 162 -2.53 11.82 8.08
C ASN A 162 -2.85 11.07 6.77
N ASN A 163 -2.70 11.73 5.61
CA ASN A 163 -2.96 11.13 4.31
C ASN A 163 -1.72 10.35 3.82
N LEU A 164 -1.78 9.02 3.92
CA LEU A 164 -0.64 8.12 3.72
C LEU A 164 -0.65 7.38 2.37
N MET A 165 -1.81 7.15 1.76
CA MET A 165 -1.92 6.42 0.48
C MET A 165 -2.89 7.14 -0.48
N LEU A 166 -2.48 8.28 -1.00
CA LEU A 166 -3.28 9.02 -1.98
C LEU A 166 -3.12 8.41 -3.37
N ILE A 167 -4.25 8.24 -4.06
CA ILE A 167 -4.30 7.83 -5.46
C ILE A 167 -4.68 9.07 -6.26
N SER A 168 -3.98 9.33 -7.37
CA SER A 168 -4.30 10.46 -8.24
C SER A 168 -5.76 10.36 -8.71
N THR A 169 -6.53 11.43 -8.51
CA THR A 169 -7.92 11.49 -8.94
C THR A 169 -8.04 11.25 -10.44
N VAL A 170 -9.04 10.45 -10.83
CA VAL A 170 -9.34 10.21 -12.24
C VAL A 170 -9.97 11.46 -12.83
N SER A 171 -9.43 11.91 -13.96
CA SER A 171 -10.03 13.00 -14.72
C SER A 171 -11.36 12.55 -15.33
N THR A 172 -12.44 13.25 -15.01
CA THR A 172 -13.76 13.07 -15.63
C THR A 172 -13.81 13.58 -17.08
N GLN A 173 -12.74 14.16 -17.60
CA GLN A 173 -12.63 14.63 -18.99
C GLN A 173 -12.89 13.50 -20.01
N TRP A 174 -12.65 12.24 -19.64
CA TRP A 174 -12.88 11.06 -20.48
C TRP A 174 -14.31 10.50 -20.40
N ARG A 175 -15.22 11.14 -19.62
CA ARG A 175 -16.64 10.76 -19.49
C ARG A 175 -17.61 11.74 -20.16
N ARG A 176 -17.11 12.66 -21.00
CA ARG A 176 -17.92 13.52 -21.87
C ARG A 176 -17.81 13.08 -23.32
#